data_AF-A0A8D5AJ35-F1
#
_entry.id   AF-A0A8D5AJ35-F1
#
_cell.length_a   1.000
_cell.length_b   1.000
_cell.length_c   1.000
_cell.angle_alpha   90.00
_cell.angle_beta   90.00
_cell.angle_gamma   90.00
#
_symmetry.space_group_name_H-M   'P 1'
#
loop_
_entity.id
_entity.type
_entity.pdbx_description
1 polymer ?
#
loop_
_entity_poly.entity_id
_entity_poly.type
_entity_poly.pdbx_seq_one_letter_code
_entity_poly.pdbx_strand_id
1 'polypeptide(L)'
;MPRRPGQTAPRTKSVGLRARAWWVIRKNKVTTMAGLLLTLADGSQKDAKSNLTHYLRALSRSGVLSRERIPDGKLTSNGVYRYRLEKDFGAKPPVVRQDGVYDPNSGALHPFGTEDTEAGHE
;
A
#
# COMPACT_ATOMS: atom_id res chain seq x y z
N MET A 1 7.40 10.06 -34.25
CA MET A 1 7.51 8.74 -33.59
C MET A 1 6.27 8.55 -32.72
N PRO A 2 5.41 7.54 -32.94
CA PRO A 2 4.20 7.37 -32.14
C PRO A 2 4.49 6.62 -30.83
N ARG A 3 3.85 7.06 -29.73
CA ARG A 3 4.02 6.52 -28.37
C ARG A 3 3.41 5.11 -28.26
N ARG A 4 4.09 4.24 -27.51
CA ARG A 4 3.68 2.86 -27.20
C ARG A 4 2.33 2.83 -26.46
N PRO A 5 1.35 2.01 -26.86
CA PRO A 5 0.09 1.86 -26.14
C PRO A 5 0.32 1.23 -24.77
N GLY A 6 -0.11 1.94 -23.72
CA GLY A 6 -0.11 1.43 -22.35
C GLY A 6 -1.01 0.20 -22.24
N GLN A 7 -0.43 -0.88 -21.73
CA GLN A 7 -1.08 -2.17 -21.51
C GLN A 7 -2.21 -2.03 -20.46
N THR A 8 -3.45 -1.83 -20.91
CA THR A 8 -4.64 -1.92 -20.05
C THR A 8 -4.96 -3.40 -19.83
N ALA A 9 -4.25 -4.05 -18.91
CA ALA A 9 -4.62 -5.38 -18.45
C ALA A 9 -5.92 -5.30 -17.60
N PRO A 10 -6.87 -6.22 -17.77
CA PRO A 10 -8.10 -6.25 -16.97
C PRO A 10 -7.77 -6.44 -15.47
N ARG A 11 -8.13 -5.46 -14.64
CA ARG A 11 -7.75 -5.34 -13.21
C ARG A 11 -8.50 -6.29 -12.26
N THR A 12 -8.89 -7.48 -12.70
CA THR A 12 -9.97 -8.23 -12.03
C THR A 12 -9.55 -9.09 -10.83
N LYS A 13 -8.26 -9.41 -10.62
CA LYS A 13 -7.84 -10.26 -9.47
C LYS A 13 -7.29 -9.52 -8.25
N SER A 14 -7.14 -8.20 -8.33
CA SER A 14 -6.48 -7.42 -7.27
C SER A 14 -7.36 -7.04 -6.07
N VAL A 15 -8.68 -7.26 -6.17
CA VAL A 15 -9.62 -6.99 -5.07
C VAL A 15 -9.41 -7.96 -3.91
N GLY A 16 -9.14 -9.25 -4.19
CA GLY A 16 -8.96 -10.26 -3.14
C GLY A 16 -7.70 -10.07 -2.30
N LEU A 17 -6.54 -9.83 -2.94
CA LEU A 17 -5.27 -9.67 -2.21
C LEU A 17 -5.28 -8.45 -1.30
N ARG A 18 -5.77 -7.30 -1.79
CA ARG A 18 -5.86 -6.06 -1.01
C ARG A 18 -6.88 -6.16 0.12
N ALA A 19 -8.04 -6.80 -0.13
CA ALA A 19 -9.02 -7.06 0.90
C ALA A 19 -8.45 -7.92 2.03
N ARG A 20 -7.77 -9.02 1.69
CA ARG A 20 -7.12 -9.90 2.69
C ARG A 20 -5.99 -9.17 3.42
N ALA A 21 -5.16 -8.40 2.70
CA ALA A 21 -4.12 -7.59 3.33
C ALA A 21 -4.69 -6.56 4.31
N TRP A 22 -5.74 -5.86 3.91
CA TRP A 22 -6.44 -4.90 4.77
C TRP A 22 -6.99 -5.56 6.03
N TRP A 23 -7.61 -6.73 5.90
CA TRP A 23 -8.11 -7.47 7.05
C TRP A 23 -6.98 -7.86 8.03
N VAL A 24 -5.85 -8.34 7.52
CA VAL A 24 -4.68 -8.67 8.36
C VAL A 24 -4.12 -7.44 9.06
N ILE A 25 -4.01 -6.31 8.35
CA ILE A 25 -3.56 -5.03 8.93
C ILE A 25 -4.50 -4.58 10.06
N ARG A 26 -5.81 -4.66 9.85
CA ARG A 26 -6.80 -4.29 10.87
C ARG A 26 -6.76 -5.19 12.11
N LYS A 27 -6.59 -6.50 11.90
CA LYS A 27 -6.53 -7.49 12.99
C LYS A 27 -5.26 -7.34 13.82
N ASN A 28 -4.11 -7.18 13.16
CA ASN A 28 -2.82 -7.14 13.85
C ASN A 28 -2.45 -5.73 14.34
N LYS A 29 -3.04 -4.67 13.78
CA LYS A 29 -2.74 -3.22 13.97
C LYS A 29 -1.31 -2.81 13.60
N VAL A 30 -0.37 -3.73 13.69
CA VAL A 30 1.03 -3.58 13.34
C VAL A 30 1.43 -4.78 12.49
N THR A 31 2.06 -4.55 11.36
CA THR A 31 2.54 -5.63 10.49
C THR A 31 3.79 -5.23 9.72
N THR A 32 4.43 -6.20 9.09
CA THR A 32 5.55 -6.00 8.17
C THR A 32 5.20 -6.54 6.80
N MET A 33 5.92 -6.10 5.76
CA MET A 33 5.74 -6.66 4.40
C MET A 33 5.92 -8.18 4.38
N ALA A 34 6.95 -8.67 5.08
CA ALA A 34 7.23 -10.10 5.17
C ALA A 34 6.10 -10.86 5.87
N GLY A 35 5.56 -10.33 6.98
CA GLY A 35 4.43 -10.96 7.67
C GLY A 35 3.16 -11.00 6.81
N LEU A 36 2.87 -9.93 6.06
CA LEU A 36 1.76 -9.92 5.11
C LEU A 36 1.96 -10.94 3.99
N LEU A 37 3.16 -11.00 3.42
CA LEU A 37 3.46 -12.00 2.40
C LEU A 37 3.35 -13.42 2.96
N LEU A 38 3.89 -13.70 4.15
CA LEU A 38 3.75 -15.00 4.78
C LEU A 38 2.28 -15.41 5.01
N THR A 39 1.43 -14.44 5.40
CA THR A 39 0.01 -14.70 5.67
C THR A 39 -0.83 -14.83 4.39
N LEU A 40 -0.43 -14.14 3.31
CA LEU A 40 -1.24 -13.99 2.10
C LEU A 40 -0.71 -14.79 0.90
N ALA A 41 0.58 -15.11 0.88
CA ALA A 41 1.24 -15.80 -0.21
C ALA A 41 0.95 -17.29 -0.13
N ASP A 42 -0.17 -17.66 -0.71
CA ASP A 42 -0.51 -19.04 -1.09
C ASP A 42 0.31 -19.54 -2.30
N GLY A 43 1.39 -18.84 -2.67
CA GLY A 43 2.21 -19.14 -3.87
C GLY A 43 1.55 -18.83 -5.22
N SER A 44 0.25 -18.53 -5.26
CA SER A 44 -0.54 -18.38 -6.50
C SER A 44 -0.38 -17.05 -7.26
N GLN A 45 0.37 -16.09 -6.73
CA GLN A 45 0.46 -14.73 -7.29
C GLN A 45 1.92 -14.31 -7.51
N LYS A 46 2.37 -14.31 -8.77
CA LYS A 46 3.72 -13.91 -9.19
C LYS A 46 4.10 -12.48 -8.77
N ASP A 47 3.10 -11.57 -8.69
CA ASP A 47 3.31 -10.13 -8.46
C ASP A 47 2.72 -9.62 -7.13
N ALA A 48 2.41 -10.51 -6.17
CA ALA A 48 1.80 -10.12 -4.89
C ALA A 48 2.64 -9.10 -4.13
N LYS A 49 3.97 -9.28 -4.10
CA LYS A 49 4.90 -8.36 -3.42
C LYS A 49 4.82 -6.95 -3.99
N SER A 50 4.90 -6.80 -5.31
CA SER A 50 4.82 -5.48 -5.96
C SER A 50 3.47 -4.84 -5.70
N ASN A 51 2.37 -5.60 -5.84
CA ASN A 51 1.02 -5.10 -5.59
C ASN A 51 0.83 -4.60 -4.15
N LEU A 52 1.25 -5.38 -3.16
CA LEU A 52 1.20 -5.01 -1.74
C LEU A 52 2.11 -3.82 -1.44
N THR A 53 3.29 -3.75 -2.07
CA THR A 53 4.21 -2.61 -1.90
C THR A 53 3.58 -1.31 -2.37
N HIS A 54 2.99 -1.29 -3.57
CA HIS A 54 2.27 -0.11 -4.06
C HIS A 54 1.08 0.25 -3.17
N TYR A 55 0.34 -0.76 -2.70
CA TYR A 55 -0.82 -0.55 -1.84
C TYR A 55 -0.44 0.06 -0.49
N LEU A 56 0.52 -0.52 0.23
CA LEU A 56 0.97 -0.01 1.54
C LEU A 56 1.61 1.38 1.42
N ARG A 57 2.37 1.64 0.35
CA ARG A 57 2.93 2.97 0.08
C ARG A 57 1.82 4.02 -0.08
N ALA A 58 0.78 3.71 -0.85
CA ALA A 58 -0.34 4.62 -1.02
C ALA A 58 -1.04 4.92 0.31
N LEU A 59 -1.33 3.88 1.10
CA LEU A 59 -1.94 4.05 2.44
C LEU A 59 -1.06 4.87 3.38
N SER A 60 0.26 4.71 3.30
CA SER A 60 1.18 5.50 4.11
C SER A 60 1.22 6.95 3.67
N ARG A 61 1.22 7.23 2.36
CA ARG A 61 1.17 8.60 1.81
C ARG A 61 -0.12 9.35 2.12
N SER A 62 -1.23 8.64 2.34
CA SER A 62 -2.50 9.25 2.75
C SER A 62 -2.67 9.33 4.29
N GLY A 63 -1.63 8.98 5.05
CA GLY A 63 -1.66 9.02 6.52
C GLY A 63 -2.58 7.98 7.17
N VAL A 64 -2.90 6.90 6.46
CA VAL A 64 -3.71 5.78 6.99
C VAL A 64 -2.83 4.81 7.75
N LEU A 65 -1.62 4.59 7.23
CA LEU A 65 -0.59 3.80 7.87
C LEU A 65 0.61 4.67 8.19
N SER A 66 1.16 4.51 9.39
CA SER A 66 2.52 4.98 9.66
C SER A 66 3.52 3.93 9.19
N ARG A 67 4.55 4.35 8.46
CA ARG A 67 5.63 3.49 7.97
C ARG A 67 6.93 3.86 8.69
N GLU A 68 7.43 2.95 9.49
CA GLU A 68 8.67 3.13 10.25
C GLU A 68 9.73 2.14 9.75
N ARG A 69 10.98 2.60 9.60
CA ARG A 69 12.11 1.72 9.26
C ARG A 69 12.65 1.10 10.53
N ILE A 70 12.65 -0.23 10.60
CA ILE A 70 13.29 -0.98 11.69
C ILE A 70 14.78 -1.13 11.35
N PRO A 71 15.69 -0.78 12.27
CA PRO A 71 17.12 -1.07 12.11
C PRO A 71 17.34 -2.58 12.26
N ASP A 72 17.71 -3.25 11.16
CA ASP A 72 17.96 -4.71 11.15
C ASP A 72 19.43 -5.07 11.47
N GLY A 73 20.25 -4.10 11.88
CA GLY A 73 21.70 -4.29 12.12
C GLY A 73 22.52 -4.66 10.88
N LYS A 74 21.88 -5.07 9.78
CA LYS A 74 22.51 -5.37 8.49
C LYS A 74 22.66 -4.12 7.64
N LEU A 75 23.90 -3.63 7.53
CA LEU A 75 24.29 -2.44 6.77
C LEU A 75 23.87 -2.48 5.29
N THR A 76 23.77 -3.67 4.69
CA THR A 76 23.48 -3.86 3.25
C THR A 76 22.03 -4.21 2.92
N SER A 77 21.16 -4.36 3.93
CA SER A 77 19.74 -4.68 3.69
C SER A 77 18.92 -3.40 3.57
N ASN A 78 17.96 -3.39 2.63
CA ASN A 78 17.02 -2.27 2.39
C ASN A 78 16.14 -1.88 3.62
N GLY A 79 16.40 -2.46 4.79
CA GLY A 79 15.65 -2.31 6.03
C GLY A 79 14.31 -3.04 5.99
N VAL A 80 13.84 -3.49 7.15
CA VAL A 80 12.47 -3.97 7.30
C VAL A 80 11.60 -2.77 7.65
N TYR A 81 10.47 -2.61 6.96
CA TYR A 81 9.50 -1.56 7.30
C TYR A 81 8.38 -2.14 8.14
N ARG A 82 8.14 -1.48 9.28
CA ARG A 82 6.97 -1.67 10.13
C ARG A 82 5.85 -0.76 9.63
N TYR A 83 4.68 -1.33 9.43
CA TYR A 83 3.47 -0.59 9.10
C TYR A 83 2.52 -0.66 10.28
N ARG A 84 2.17 0.50 10.83
CA ARG A 84 1.21 0.65 11.93
C ARG A 84 -0.07 1.29 11.39
N LEU A 85 -1.21 0.73 11.77
CA LEU A 85 -2.51 1.27 11.43
C LEU A 85 -2.83 2.46 12.33
N GLU A 86 -2.89 3.65 11.74
CA GLU A 86 -3.24 4.89 12.43
C GLU A 86 -4.72 5.21 12.28
N LYS A 87 -5.28 5.00 11.08
CA LYS A 87 -6.70 5.24 10.77
C LYS A 87 -7.39 3.96 10.33
N ASP A 88 -8.36 3.49 11.11
CA ASP A 88 -9.18 2.34 10.74
C ASP A 88 -10.35 2.78 9.86
N PHE A 89 -10.28 2.45 8.57
CA PHE A 89 -11.37 2.72 7.62
C PHE A 89 -12.48 1.68 7.63
N GLY A 90 -12.53 0.75 8.58
CA GLY A 90 -13.61 -0.21 8.67
C GLY A 90 -13.46 -1.43 7.74
N ALA A 91 -14.59 -2.12 7.49
CA ALA A 91 -14.62 -3.48 6.96
C ALA A 91 -14.17 -3.58 5.49
N LYS A 92 -14.64 -2.65 4.64
CA LYS A 92 -14.28 -2.65 3.22
C LYS A 92 -12.87 -2.09 3.04
N PRO A 93 -12.04 -2.69 2.17
CA PRO A 93 -10.70 -2.19 1.95
C PRO A 93 -10.72 -0.83 1.24
N PRO A 94 -9.85 0.11 1.65
CA PRO A 94 -9.67 1.36 0.93
C PRO A 94 -9.24 1.13 -0.52
N VAL A 95 -9.78 1.96 -1.41
CA VAL A 95 -9.47 1.95 -2.84
C VAL A 95 -8.41 3.00 -3.13
N VAL A 96 -7.22 2.56 -3.50
CA VAL A 96 -6.16 3.44 -3.97
C VAL A 96 -6.51 3.99 -5.35
N ARG A 97 -6.57 5.31 -5.46
CA ARG A 97 -6.74 6.10 -6.68
C ARG A 97 -5.46 6.88 -6.97
N GLN A 98 -5.43 7.60 -8.09
CA GLN A 98 -4.29 8.44 -8.46
C GLN A 98 -4.13 9.65 -7.53
N ASP A 99 -5.26 10.21 -7.09
CA ASP A 99 -5.32 11.43 -6.27
C ASP A 99 -5.23 11.15 -4.75
N GLY A 100 -5.48 9.90 -4.34
CA GLY A 100 -5.49 9.54 -2.93
C GLY A 100 -6.06 8.16 -2.65
N VAL A 101 -6.47 7.96 -1.41
CA VAL A 101 -7.09 6.73 -0.90
C VAL A 101 -8.55 7.00 -0.56
N TYR A 102 -9.45 6.37 -1.30
CA TYR A 102 -10.88 6.46 -1.06
C TYR A 102 -11.32 5.39 -0.05
N ASP A 103 -11.99 5.81 1.02
CA ASP A 103 -12.65 4.93 1.96
C ASP A 103 -14.10 4.66 1.54
N PRO A 104 -14.44 3.43 1.10
CA PRO A 104 -15.81 3.06 0.74
C PRO A 104 -16.75 2.87 1.94
N ASN A 105 -16.27 2.89 3.18
CA ASN A 105 -17.12 2.76 4.37
C ASN A 105 -17.68 4.13 4.78
N SER A 106 -16.84 5.17 4.82
CA SER A 106 -17.23 6.54 5.17
C SER A 106 -17.56 7.41 3.96
N GLY A 107 -17.16 6.99 2.75
CA GLY A 107 -17.31 7.80 1.53
C GLY A 107 -16.29 8.94 1.39
N ALA A 108 -15.28 8.98 2.27
CA ALA A 108 -14.28 10.03 2.31
C ALA A 108 -13.09 9.70 1.39
N LEU A 109 -12.58 10.72 0.68
CA LEU A 109 -11.31 10.64 -0.04
C LEU A 109 -10.20 11.24 0.82
N HIS A 110 -9.15 10.48 1.04
CA HIS A 110 -7.94 10.93 1.71
C HIS A 110 -6.86 11.21 0.67
N PRO A 111 -6.64 12.48 0.28
CA PRO A 111 -5.63 12.81 -0.71
C PRO A 111 -4.25 12.37 -0.25
N PHE A 112 -3.35 12.08 -1.20
CA PHE A 112 -1.94 11.92 -0.83
C PHE A 112 -1.43 13.28 -0.36
N GLY A 113 -0.69 13.31 0.77
CA GLY A 113 -0.09 14.55 1.24
C GLY A 113 0.73 15.19 0.12
N THR A 114 0.36 16.41 -0.25
CA THR A 114 1.04 17.24 -1.26
C THR A 114 2.31 17.82 -0.65
N GLU A 115 3.21 16.98 -0.17
CA GLU A 115 4.48 17.42 0.45
C GLU A 115 5.68 16.89 -0.34
N ASP A 116 5.60 16.96 -1.67
CA ASP A 116 6.78 16.99 -2.56
C ASP A 116 6.37 17.44 -3.97
N THR A 117 6.08 18.73 -4.14
CA THR A 117 6.18 19.41 -5.44
C THR A 117 6.63 20.85 -5.22
N GLU A 118 7.67 21.04 -4.39
CA GLU A 118 8.43 22.30 -4.32
C GLU A 118 9.92 21.95 -4.13
N ALA A 119 10.51 21.31 -5.14
CA ALA A 119 11.95 21.27 -5.32
C ALA A 119 12.23 21.65 -6.79
N GLY A 120 12.05 22.93 -7.09
CA GLY A 120 12.24 23.48 -8.42
C GLY A 120 11.98 24.98 -8.47
N HIS A 121 12.83 25.79 -7.81
CA HIS A 121 13.26 27.09 -8.34
C HIS A 121 14.48 27.61 -7.54
N GLU A 122 15.67 27.52 -8.13
CA GLU A 122 16.63 28.62 -8.27
C GLU A 122 17.54 28.31 -9.47
#